data_AF-A0A2T1C1N0-F1
#
_entry.id   AF-A0A2T1C1N0-F1
#
_cell.length_a   1.000
_cell.length_b   1.000
_cell.length_c   1.000
_cell.angle_alpha   90.00
_cell.angle_beta   90.00
_cell.angle_gamma   90.00
#
_symmetry.space_group_name_H-M   'P 1'
#
loop_
_entity.id
_entity.type
_entity.pdbx_description
1 polymer ?
#
loop_
_entity_poly.entity_id
_entity_poly.type
_entity_poly.pdbx_seq_one_letter_code
_entity_poly.pdbx_strand_id
1 'polypeptide(L)'
;MLEIKVQSNTIQIGKNFSVSFQRTLRLPDDGKTYPLPPGLGNFPICKVDDYANSVPPSWKEHGGVFIPMYQREALWLNFTAAHWRPNAVKIAVGKINAVSGNPWVQKLQTRPQDYVVCPTQPWLDGINAGDDYIRQFVAMPLGMGYTVEAQVSGKEEFGGIQIIAFEPKPGKFPEKPPEYQEMERGISLSMAMPCAAPAGGMEMGIAAGGKMKQKIYPDSYGVDTWDESNYGRVYVHIVNSMMYREITGQEPPNTPVSAKTYTQHGYPWFDLYDEHKGNLDASGILSDVKSVKEMDAEKGFSSQQDDTSIDVSPAQINKLPLDPNAIRDGKW
;
A
#
# COMPACT_ATOMS: atom_id res chain seq x y z
N MET A 1 -15.40 -4.53 -18.21
CA MET A 1 -14.76 -3.57 -17.29
C MET A 1 -15.55 -3.58 -16.01
N LEU A 2 -14.87 -3.74 -14.88
CA LEU A 2 -15.48 -3.85 -13.56
C LEU A 2 -15.91 -2.46 -13.07
N GLU A 3 -17.03 -2.42 -12.36
CA GLU A 3 -17.51 -1.21 -11.69
C GLU A 3 -16.59 -0.86 -10.52
N ILE A 4 -16.38 0.44 -10.26
CA ILE A 4 -15.53 0.94 -9.18
C ILE A 4 -16.39 1.81 -8.27
N LYS A 5 -16.33 1.56 -6.96
CA LYS A 5 -17.10 2.29 -5.93
C LYS A 5 -16.21 2.65 -4.75
N VAL A 6 -16.48 3.78 -4.12
CA VAL A 6 -15.88 4.16 -2.84
C VAL A 6 -16.95 4.06 -1.75
N GLN A 7 -16.67 3.31 -0.69
CA GLN A 7 -17.55 3.18 0.47
C GLN A 7 -16.68 3.11 1.73
N SER A 8 -16.97 3.94 2.73
CA SER A 8 -16.31 3.90 4.06
C SER A 8 -14.78 3.78 4.01
N ASN A 9 -14.12 4.64 3.23
CA ASN A 9 -12.66 4.65 3.02
C ASN A 9 -12.08 3.36 2.41
N THR A 10 -12.88 2.63 1.64
CA THR A 10 -12.49 1.45 0.86
C THR A 10 -12.87 1.65 -0.61
N ILE A 11 -12.00 1.24 -1.53
CA ILE A 11 -12.28 1.16 -2.96
C ILE A 11 -12.67 -0.26 -3.30
N GLN A 12 -13.93 -0.46 -3.69
CA GLN A 12 -14.44 -1.71 -4.24
C GLN A 12 -14.19 -1.74 -5.76
N ILE A 13 -13.60 -2.82 -6.27
CA ILE A 13 -13.38 -3.05 -7.72
C ILE A 13 -14.06 -4.36 -8.10
N GLY A 14 -15.14 -4.28 -8.87
CA GLY A 14 -16.01 -5.43 -9.13
C GLY A 14 -16.71 -5.90 -7.86
N LYS A 15 -17.03 -7.19 -7.76
CA LYS A 15 -17.74 -7.77 -6.60
C LYS A 15 -16.80 -8.44 -5.59
N ASN A 16 -15.64 -8.90 -6.05
CA ASN A 16 -14.84 -9.87 -5.34
C ASN A 16 -13.55 -9.30 -4.74
N PHE A 17 -13.19 -8.04 -5.03
CA PHE A 17 -11.99 -7.38 -4.52
C PHE A 17 -12.28 -5.97 -4.01
N SER A 18 -11.65 -5.60 -2.90
CA SER A 18 -11.53 -4.22 -2.45
C SER A 18 -10.20 -3.93 -1.77
N VAL A 19 -9.83 -2.64 -1.78
CA VAL A 19 -8.58 -2.14 -1.20
C VAL A 19 -8.84 -0.92 -0.31
N SER A 20 -8.18 -0.86 0.84
CA SER A 20 -8.10 0.34 1.66
C SER A 20 -6.65 0.72 1.96
N PHE A 21 -6.40 2.00 2.22
CA PHE A 21 -5.08 2.57 2.46
C PHE A 21 -4.92 2.75 3.96
N GLN A 22 -4.05 1.97 4.57
CA GLN A 22 -3.84 1.94 6.01
C GLN A 22 -2.69 2.83 6.41
N ARG A 23 -2.90 3.60 7.48
CA ARG A 23 -1.87 4.39 8.15
C ARG A 23 -1.00 3.45 8.99
N THR A 24 0.28 3.77 9.13
CA THR A 24 1.19 2.93 9.93
C THR A 24 2.36 3.73 10.51
N LEU A 25 3.18 3.08 11.33
CA LEU A 25 4.44 3.63 11.78
C LEU A 25 5.41 3.72 10.61
N ARG A 26 6.02 4.88 10.39
CA ARG A 26 7.20 4.95 9.53
C ARG A 26 8.37 4.25 10.24
N LEU A 27 8.97 3.27 9.56
CA LEU A 27 10.10 2.52 10.10
C LEU A 27 11.39 3.36 10.09
N PRO A 28 12.28 3.19 11.09
CA PRO A 28 13.62 3.75 11.05
C PRO A 28 14.37 3.25 9.81
N ASP A 29 15.00 4.18 9.10
CA ASP A 29 15.82 3.86 7.93
C ASP A 29 17.29 3.65 8.38
N ASP A 30 17.53 2.65 9.23
CA ASP A 30 18.83 2.38 9.86
C ASP A 30 19.59 1.17 9.26
N GLY A 31 19.07 0.62 8.17
CA GLY A 31 19.59 -0.56 7.48
C GLY A 31 19.12 -1.90 8.05
N LYS A 32 18.46 -1.93 9.22
CA LYS A 32 17.87 -3.15 9.77
C LYS A 32 16.55 -3.51 9.07
N THR A 33 16.16 -4.77 9.20
CA THR A 33 14.86 -5.27 8.75
C THR A 33 13.95 -5.49 9.96
N TYR A 34 12.86 -4.73 10.02
CA TYR A 34 11.90 -4.75 11.14
C TYR A 34 10.77 -5.79 10.95
N PRO A 35 10.10 -6.21 12.03
CA PRO A 35 8.79 -6.86 11.94
C PRO A 35 7.74 -5.89 11.36
N LEU A 36 6.57 -6.42 11.00
CA LEU A 36 5.47 -5.64 10.44
C LEU A 36 4.94 -4.62 11.47
N PRO A 37 4.78 -3.35 11.10
CA PRO A 37 4.21 -2.32 11.97
C PRO A 37 2.67 -2.48 12.10
N PRO A 38 2.03 -1.84 13.10
CA PRO A 38 0.58 -1.85 13.26
C PRO A 38 -0.15 -1.08 12.15
N GLY A 39 -1.40 -1.48 11.88
CA GLY A 39 -2.39 -0.60 11.26
C GLY A 39 -2.88 0.46 12.25
N LEU A 40 -2.91 1.73 11.84
CA LEU A 40 -3.31 2.89 12.65
C LEU A 40 -4.57 3.59 12.09
N GLY A 41 -5.41 2.80 11.40
CA GLY A 41 -6.67 3.24 10.77
C GLY A 41 -6.52 3.56 9.28
N ASN A 42 -7.66 3.72 8.59
CA ASN A 42 -7.68 4.06 7.16
C ASN A 42 -7.38 5.55 6.92
N PHE A 43 -6.71 5.87 5.81
CA PHE A 43 -6.76 7.20 5.21
C PHE A 43 -8.17 7.46 4.63
N PRO A 44 -8.68 8.71 4.67
CA PRO A 44 -9.92 9.06 4.00
C PRO A 44 -9.73 9.01 2.47
N ILE A 45 -10.74 8.52 1.75
CA ILE A 45 -10.71 8.42 0.28
C ILE A 45 -11.74 9.37 -0.31
N CYS A 46 -11.27 10.35 -1.07
CA CYS A 46 -12.11 11.33 -1.75
C CYS A 46 -12.15 11.04 -3.25
N LYS A 47 -13.34 10.98 -3.86
CA LYS A 47 -13.47 10.88 -5.33
C LYS A 47 -13.11 12.21 -5.97
N VAL A 48 -12.34 12.19 -7.06
CA VAL A 48 -11.96 13.42 -7.79
C VAL A 48 -13.20 14.19 -8.26
N ASP A 49 -14.22 13.46 -8.74
CA ASP A 49 -15.47 14.03 -9.26
C ASP A 49 -16.29 14.79 -8.20
N ASP A 50 -16.24 14.37 -6.93
CA ASP A 50 -16.93 15.06 -5.82
C ASP A 50 -16.33 16.45 -5.55
N TYR A 51 -15.09 16.67 -5.99
CA TYR A 51 -14.33 17.91 -5.81
C TYR A 51 -13.91 18.52 -7.16
N ALA A 52 -14.65 18.24 -8.25
CA ALA A 52 -14.31 18.64 -9.62
C ALA A 52 -14.11 20.15 -9.85
N ASN A 53 -14.48 21.02 -8.90
CA ASN A 53 -14.26 22.46 -8.96
C ASN A 53 -12.98 22.95 -8.25
N SER A 54 -12.37 22.13 -7.39
CA SER A 54 -11.20 22.48 -6.57
C SER A 54 -9.97 21.59 -6.81
N VAL A 55 -10.13 20.39 -7.39
CA VAL A 55 -9.01 19.55 -7.87
C VAL A 55 -8.25 20.19 -9.04
N PRO A 56 -6.96 19.85 -9.25
CA PRO A 56 -6.19 20.27 -10.42
C PRO A 56 -6.92 19.95 -11.74
N PRO A 57 -6.89 20.84 -12.75
CA PRO A 57 -7.58 20.60 -14.03
C PRO A 57 -7.17 19.30 -14.74
N SER A 58 -5.90 18.92 -14.65
CA SER A 58 -5.35 17.66 -15.20
C SER A 58 -6.02 16.40 -14.62
N TRP A 59 -6.52 16.46 -13.40
CA TRP A 59 -7.17 15.32 -12.75
C TRP A 59 -8.57 15.07 -13.28
N LYS A 60 -9.23 16.07 -13.89
CA LYS A 60 -10.60 15.90 -14.43
C LYS A 60 -10.64 14.95 -15.63
N GLU A 61 -9.53 14.86 -16.39
CA GLU A 61 -9.38 13.91 -17.50
C GLU A 61 -8.93 12.52 -17.04
N HIS A 62 -8.13 12.44 -15.97
CA HIS A 62 -7.64 11.18 -15.40
C HIS A 62 -8.64 10.50 -14.44
N GLY A 63 -9.49 11.28 -13.78
CA GLY A 63 -10.42 10.83 -12.74
C GLY A 63 -9.73 10.18 -11.55
N GLY A 64 -10.43 9.23 -10.93
CA GLY A 64 -9.93 8.42 -9.82
C GLY A 64 -10.29 8.99 -8.44
N VAL A 65 -9.42 8.74 -7.47
CA VAL A 65 -9.56 9.18 -6.09
C VAL A 65 -8.28 9.83 -5.59
N PHE A 66 -8.35 10.54 -4.46
CA PHE A 66 -7.18 11.04 -3.76
C PHE A 66 -7.24 10.73 -2.26
N ILE A 67 -6.06 10.59 -1.66
CA ILE A 67 -5.86 10.40 -0.22
C ILE A 67 -4.91 11.48 0.32
N PRO A 68 -5.15 12.03 1.53
CA PRO A 68 -4.17 12.88 2.21
C PRO A 68 -3.08 12.03 2.84
N MET A 69 -1.84 12.50 2.73
CA MET A 69 -0.73 12.04 3.55
C MET A 69 0.10 13.23 4.00
N TYR A 70 0.83 13.10 5.11
CA TYR A 70 1.92 14.02 5.39
C TYR A 70 3.14 13.63 4.55
N GLN A 71 3.95 14.62 4.16
CA GLN A 71 5.28 14.34 3.62
C GLN A 71 6.04 13.48 4.63
N ARG A 72 6.70 12.42 4.15
CA ARG A 72 7.42 11.43 4.96
C ARG A 72 6.51 10.55 5.85
N GLU A 73 5.20 10.50 5.62
CA GLU A 73 4.30 9.49 6.24
C GLU A 73 4.36 8.16 5.48
N ALA A 74 4.10 7.06 6.18
CA ALA A 74 4.08 5.70 5.62
C ALA A 74 2.65 5.15 5.49
N LEU A 75 2.44 4.25 4.51
CA LEU A 75 1.18 3.55 4.30
C LEU A 75 1.40 2.07 3.96
N TRP A 76 0.34 1.27 4.11
CA TRP A 76 0.23 -0.04 3.47
C TRP A 76 -1.15 -0.24 2.83
N LEU A 77 -1.25 -1.19 1.90
CA LEU A 77 -2.46 -1.51 1.15
C LEU A 77 -3.10 -2.75 1.74
N ASN A 78 -4.29 -2.61 2.33
CA ASN A 78 -5.07 -3.74 2.84
C ASN A 78 -5.98 -4.29 1.73
N PHE A 79 -5.91 -5.59 1.45
CA PHE A 79 -6.71 -6.25 0.44
C PHE A 79 -7.79 -7.15 1.07
N THR A 80 -9.04 -6.94 0.67
CA THR A 80 -10.14 -7.86 0.99
C THR A 80 -10.57 -8.52 -0.31
N ALA A 81 -10.56 -9.86 -0.36
CA ALA A 81 -11.01 -10.59 -1.54
C ALA A 81 -11.82 -11.85 -1.20
N ALA A 82 -12.68 -12.26 -2.13
CA ALA A 82 -13.50 -13.46 -1.98
C ALA A 82 -12.63 -14.73 -2.00
N HIS A 83 -12.62 -15.49 -0.90
CA HIS A 83 -11.84 -16.73 -0.77
C HIS A 83 -12.19 -17.80 -1.82
N TRP A 84 -13.42 -17.78 -2.33
CA TRP A 84 -13.92 -18.72 -3.34
C TRP A 84 -13.72 -18.23 -4.79
N ARG A 85 -13.29 -16.98 -4.98
CA ARG A 85 -13.09 -16.34 -6.29
C ARG A 85 -11.99 -15.28 -6.19
N PRO A 86 -10.71 -15.71 -6.28
CA PRO A 86 -9.56 -14.81 -6.13
C PRO A 86 -9.42 -13.84 -7.31
N ASN A 87 -8.59 -12.82 -7.13
CA ASN A 87 -8.28 -11.81 -8.13
C ASN A 87 -6.76 -11.65 -8.29
N ALA A 88 -6.28 -11.45 -9.52
CA ALA A 88 -4.94 -10.93 -9.76
C ALA A 88 -4.95 -9.40 -9.69
N VAL A 89 -4.00 -8.81 -8.97
CA VAL A 89 -3.95 -7.37 -8.71
C VAL A 89 -2.55 -6.84 -9.00
N LYS A 90 -2.43 -5.82 -9.84
CA LYS A 90 -1.16 -5.08 -10.03
C LYS A 90 -1.21 -3.78 -9.26
N ILE A 91 -0.08 -3.44 -8.64
CA ILE A 91 0.15 -2.20 -7.92
C ILE A 91 1.36 -1.52 -8.55
N ALA A 92 1.24 -0.22 -8.82
CA ALA A 92 2.36 0.62 -9.23
C ALA A 92 2.36 1.94 -8.45
N VAL A 93 3.56 2.52 -8.36
CA VAL A 93 3.84 3.80 -7.72
C VAL A 93 4.47 4.71 -8.77
N GLY A 94 3.78 5.80 -9.14
CA GLY A 94 4.19 6.62 -10.29
C GLY A 94 4.42 5.82 -11.58
N LYS A 95 3.54 4.86 -11.89
CA LYS A 95 3.67 3.92 -13.01
C LYS A 95 4.93 3.04 -13.03
N ILE A 96 5.64 2.90 -11.92
CA ILE A 96 6.61 1.81 -11.71
C ILE A 96 5.96 0.69 -10.92
N ASN A 97 5.97 -0.52 -11.46
CA ASN A 97 5.33 -1.67 -10.82
C ASN A 97 6.03 -2.03 -9.50
N ALA A 98 5.28 -2.11 -8.40
CA ALA A 98 5.84 -2.27 -7.06
C ALA A 98 6.42 -3.68 -6.77
N VAL A 99 6.11 -4.67 -7.61
CA VAL A 99 6.57 -6.06 -7.46
C VAL A 99 7.80 -6.35 -8.35
N SER A 100 7.79 -5.85 -9.58
CA SER A 100 8.81 -6.15 -10.59
C SER A 100 9.78 -5.00 -10.88
N GLY A 101 9.43 -3.76 -10.54
CA GLY A 101 10.19 -2.55 -10.90
C GLY A 101 10.05 -2.13 -12.37
N ASN A 102 9.36 -2.90 -13.20
CA ASN A 102 9.18 -2.54 -14.60
C ASN A 102 8.23 -1.33 -14.77
N PRO A 103 8.40 -0.51 -15.83
CA PRO A 103 7.42 0.49 -16.23
C PRO A 103 6.03 -0.11 -16.48
N TRP A 104 4.98 0.66 -16.22
CA TRP A 104 3.60 0.20 -16.27
C TRP A 104 3.19 -0.31 -17.64
N VAL A 105 2.97 -1.63 -17.71
CA VAL A 105 2.16 -2.28 -18.73
C VAL A 105 0.89 -2.83 -18.09
N GLN A 106 -0.25 -2.68 -18.76
CA GLN A 106 -1.52 -3.18 -18.21
C GLN A 106 -1.55 -4.71 -18.15
N LYS A 107 -0.93 -5.38 -19.14
CA LYS A 107 -0.90 -6.85 -19.21
C LYS A 107 -0.12 -7.48 -18.06
N LEU A 108 -0.57 -8.62 -17.57
CA LEU A 108 0.15 -9.39 -16.54
C LEU A 108 1.46 -9.94 -17.11
N GLN A 109 2.55 -9.85 -16.34
CA GLN A 109 3.84 -10.47 -16.64
C GLN A 109 4.13 -11.58 -15.65
N THR A 110 4.86 -12.60 -16.11
CA THR A 110 5.26 -13.77 -15.29
C THR A 110 6.77 -13.94 -15.16
N ARG A 111 7.57 -13.14 -15.87
CA ARG A 111 9.04 -13.20 -15.87
C ARG A 111 9.66 -11.78 -15.87
N PRO A 112 9.83 -11.16 -14.68
CA PRO A 112 9.33 -11.61 -13.36
C PRO A 112 7.80 -11.47 -13.25
N GLN A 113 7.21 -12.10 -12.22
CA GLN A 113 5.80 -11.85 -11.86
C GLN A 113 5.63 -10.39 -11.43
N ASP A 114 4.58 -9.73 -11.90
CA ASP A 114 4.36 -8.28 -11.66
C ASP A 114 3.00 -7.95 -11.02
N TYR A 115 2.42 -8.94 -10.33
CA TYR A 115 1.13 -8.90 -9.68
C TYR A 115 1.11 -9.74 -8.41
N VAL A 116 0.09 -9.52 -7.58
CA VAL A 116 -0.24 -10.34 -6.40
C VAL A 116 -1.58 -11.03 -6.61
N VAL A 117 -1.82 -12.14 -5.92
CA VAL A 117 -3.10 -12.88 -5.98
C VAL A 117 -3.83 -12.74 -4.66
N CYS A 118 -4.97 -12.06 -4.65
CA CYS A 118 -5.79 -11.86 -3.46
C CYS A 118 -6.90 -12.93 -3.39
N PRO A 119 -7.25 -13.47 -2.20
CA PRO A 119 -6.78 -13.08 -0.87
C PRO A 119 -5.47 -13.75 -0.40
N THR A 120 -4.79 -14.56 -1.23
CA THR A 120 -3.55 -15.24 -0.83
C THR A 120 -2.45 -14.26 -0.42
N GLN A 121 -2.34 -13.12 -1.10
CA GLN A 121 -1.69 -11.91 -0.62
C GLN A 121 -2.75 -11.01 0.03
N PRO A 122 -2.79 -10.90 1.36
CA PRO A 122 -3.79 -10.10 2.08
C PRO A 122 -3.44 -8.60 2.16
N TRP A 123 -2.17 -8.22 1.99
CA TRP A 123 -1.73 -6.82 2.00
C TRP A 123 -0.37 -6.62 1.30
N LEU A 124 0.02 -5.36 1.10
CA LEU A 124 1.35 -4.95 0.60
C LEU A 124 1.81 -3.63 1.26
N ASP A 125 2.98 -3.64 1.90
CA ASP A 125 3.53 -2.50 2.66
C ASP A 125 4.58 -1.68 1.89
N GLY A 126 5.06 -2.17 0.73
CA GLY A 126 6.12 -1.49 0.01
C GLY A 126 6.57 -2.16 -1.30
N ILE A 127 7.76 -1.75 -1.75
CA ILE A 127 8.38 -2.25 -2.99
C ILE A 127 9.25 -3.49 -2.74
N ASN A 128 9.25 -4.42 -3.70
CA ASN A 128 10.03 -5.67 -3.71
C ASN A 128 11.55 -5.42 -3.93
N ALA A 129 12.21 -4.83 -2.93
CA ALA A 129 13.56 -4.29 -3.03
C ALA A 129 14.68 -5.22 -2.48
N GLY A 130 14.37 -6.45 -2.08
CA GLY A 130 15.40 -7.41 -1.66
C GLY A 130 14.84 -8.73 -1.14
N ASP A 131 15.74 -9.69 -0.92
CA ASP A 131 15.35 -11.03 -0.51
C ASP A 131 14.77 -11.02 0.91
N ASP A 132 13.56 -11.57 1.05
CA ASP A 132 12.76 -11.62 2.29
C ASP A 132 12.50 -10.27 2.99
N TYR A 133 12.65 -9.14 2.27
CA TYR A 133 12.22 -7.83 2.75
C TYR A 133 11.68 -6.92 1.65
N ILE A 134 10.78 -6.03 2.04
CA ILE A 134 10.34 -4.91 1.21
C ILE A 134 10.84 -3.58 1.81
N ARG A 135 10.97 -2.54 0.98
CA ARG A 135 11.16 -1.16 1.48
C ARG A 135 9.80 -0.46 1.54
N GLN A 136 9.43 0.03 2.72
CA GLN A 136 8.10 0.60 3.04
C GLN A 136 7.68 1.71 2.06
N PHE A 137 6.41 1.78 1.68
CA PHE A 137 5.86 2.92 0.95
C PHE A 137 5.86 4.18 1.83
N VAL A 138 6.62 5.21 1.44
CA VAL A 138 6.70 6.51 2.13
C VAL A 138 6.33 7.64 1.16
N ALA A 139 5.42 8.53 1.55
CA ALA A 139 5.03 9.65 0.71
C ALA A 139 6.15 10.71 0.63
N MET A 140 6.46 11.17 -0.59
CA MET A 140 7.40 12.27 -0.85
C MET A 140 6.87 13.21 -1.95
N PRO A 141 7.16 14.52 -1.88
CA PRO A 141 6.81 15.47 -2.93
C PRO A 141 7.42 15.09 -4.29
N LEU A 142 6.66 15.34 -5.35
CA LEU A 142 7.15 15.26 -6.73
C LEU A 142 8.08 16.46 -7.04
N GLY A 143 8.90 16.31 -8.08
CA GLY A 143 9.88 17.31 -8.53
C GLY A 143 11.19 17.34 -7.72
N MET A 144 11.34 16.48 -6.72
CA MET A 144 12.53 16.41 -5.87
C MET A 144 13.44 15.21 -6.18
N GLY A 145 12.99 14.26 -7.01
CA GLY A 145 13.76 13.08 -7.41
C GLY A 145 13.78 11.94 -6.40
N TYR A 146 12.90 11.95 -5.39
CA TYR A 146 12.88 10.94 -4.32
C TYR A 146 12.03 9.72 -4.66
N THR A 147 11.00 9.89 -5.48
CA THR A 147 10.02 8.83 -5.71
C THR A 147 10.61 7.67 -6.49
N VAL A 148 10.01 6.48 -6.36
CA VAL A 148 10.39 5.29 -7.13
C VAL A 148 10.33 5.58 -8.63
N GLU A 149 9.33 6.36 -9.07
CA GLU A 149 9.22 6.87 -10.44
C GLU A 149 10.46 7.64 -10.87
N ALA A 150 10.91 8.60 -10.07
CA ALA A 150 12.09 9.41 -10.37
C ALA A 150 13.36 8.58 -10.54
N GLN A 151 13.59 7.68 -9.59
CA GLN A 151 14.82 6.92 -9.52
C GLN A 151 14.91 5.87 -10.64
N VAL A 152 13.77 5.27 -11.03
CA VAL A 152 13.73 4.22 -12.07
C VAL A 152 13.57 4.80 -13.48
N SER A 153 12.81 5.90 -13.65
CA SER A 153 12.49 6.45 -14.98
C SER A 153 13.18 7.77 -15.32
N GLY A 154 13.79 8.46 -14.35
CA GLY A 154 14.34 9.81 -14.51
C GLY A 154 13.28 10.91 -14.61
N LYS A 155 12.00 10.61 -14.31
CA LYS A 155 10.83 11.49 -14.45
C LYS A 155 9.98 11.49 -13.18
N GLU A 156 9.19 12.53 -12.95
CA GLU A 156 8.14 12.57 -11.92
C GLU A 156 6.88 13.19 -12.56
N GLU A 157 6.27 12.44 -13.49
CA GLU A 157 5.12 12.85 -14.32
C GLU A 157 3.79 12.38 -13.73
N PHE A 158 3.78 11.33 -12.91
CA PHE A 158 2.55 10.65 -12.48
C PHE A 158 2.34 10.72 -10.95
N GLY A 159 3.32 10.32 -10.15
CA GLY A 159 3.16 10.14 -8.71
C GLY A 159 2.05 9.18 -8.34
N GLY A 160 1.50 9.35 -7.13
CA GLY A 160 0.38 8.54 -6.63
C GLY A 160 0.60 7.02 -6.66
N ILE A 161 -0.51 6.28 -6.63
CA ILE A 161 -0.58 4.82 -6.72
C ILE A 161 -1.57 4.45 -7.83
N GLN A 162 -1.24 3.43 -8.63
CA GLN A 162 -2.11 2.88 -9.67
C GLN A 162 -2.42 1.42 -9.35
N ILE A 163 -3.70 1.08 -9.32
CA ILE A 163 -4.17 -0.27 -8.99
C ILE A 163 -5.06 -0.78 -10.12
N ILE A 164 -4.86 -2.03 -10.54
CA ILE A 164 -5.75 -2.76 -11.43
C ILE A 164 -6.03 -4.14 -10.85
N ALA A 165 -7.30 -4.54 -10.81
CA ALA A 165 -7.72 -5.87 -10.41
C ALA A 165 -8.41 -6.57 -11.59
N PHE A 166 -8.07 -7.83 -11.80
CA PHE A 166 -8.61 -8.73 -12.81
C PHE A 166 -9.51 -9.79 -12.16
N GLU A 167 -10.67 -10.06 -12.76
CA GLU A 167 -11.43 -11.28 -12.45
C GLU A 167 -10.73 -12.52 -13.06
N PRO A 168 -10.98 -13.72 -12.53
CA PRO A 168 -10.60 -14.94 -13.22
C PRO A 168 -11.50 -15.18 -14.43
N LYS A 169 -10.99 -15.91 -15.43
CA LYS A 169 -11.74 -16.30 -16.63
C LYS A 169 -13.00 -17.10 -16.27
N PRO A 170 -14.11 -16.94 -17.02
CA PRO A 170 -15.35 -17.69 -16.78
C PRO A 170 -15.11 -19.20 -16.65
N GLY A 171 -15.72 -19.81 -15.63
CA GLY A 171 -15.61 -21.25 -15.36
C GLY A 171 -14.34 -21.69 -14.62
N LYS A 172 -13.40 -20.79 -14.30
CA LYS A 172 -12.24 -21.12 -13.43
C LYS A 172 -12.60 -21.25 -11.95
N PHE A 173 -13.61 -20.49 -11.50
CA PHE A 173 -14.12 -20.49 -10.12
C PHE A 173 -15.65 -20.42 -10.14
N PRO A 174 -16.33 -20.73 -9.02
CA PRO A 174 -17.77 -20.52 -8.88
C PRO A 174 -18.18 -19.07 -9.17
N GLU A 175 -19.41 -18.87 -9.68
CA GLU A 175 -19.95 -17.52 -9.93
C GLU A 175 -20.61 -16.89 -8.71
N LYS A 176 -20.96 -17.70 -7.70
CA LYS A 176 -21.61 -17.31 -6.45
C LYS A 176 -20.80 -17.85 -5.25
N PRO A 177 -20.92 -17.23 -4.06
CA PRO A 177 -20.41 -17.83 -2.83
C PRO A 177 -20.94 -19.26 -2.66
N PRO A 178 -20.14 -20.18 -2.12
CA PRO A 178 -20.65 -21.47 -1.69
C PRO A 178 -21.69 -21.27 -0.56
N GLU A 179 -22.74 -22.10 -0.54
CA GLU A 179 -23.79 -22.04 0.48
C GLU A 179 -23.24 -22.53 1.84
N TYR A 180 -22.85 -21.58 2.70
CA TYR A 180 -22.49 -21.82 4.09
C TYR A 180 -23.21 -20.83 5.01
N GLN A 181 -23.55 -21.28 6.22
CA GLN A 181 -24.28 -20.48 7.21
C GLN A 181 -23.48 -19.25 7.63
N GLU A 182 -24.18 -18.12 7.82
CA GLU A 182 -23.60 -16.82 8.11
C GLU A 182 -22.78 -16.81 9.41
N MET A 183 -21.58 -16.23 9.35
CA MET A 183 -20.95 -15.58 10.50
C MET A 183 -20.43 -14.21 10.06
N GLU A 184 -21.17 -13.16 10.37
CA GLU A 184 -20.72 -11.78 10.21
C GLU A 184 -19.51 -11.48 11.10
N ARG A 185 -18.64 -10.55 10.66
CA ARG A 185 -17.92 -9.61 11.54
C ARG A 185 -17.27 -8.48 10.74
N GLY A 186 -17.65 -7.25 11.07
CA GLY A 186 -16.95 -6.02 10.68
C GLY A 186 -17.07 -4.99 11.79
N ILE A 187 -15.94 -4.52 12.33
CA ILE A 187 -15.91 -3.49 13.38
C ILE A 187 -15.46 -2.16 12.77
N SER A 188 -16.16 -1.08 13.11
CA SER A 188 -15.90 0.28 12.63
C SER A 188 -15.98 1.27 13.80
N LEU A 189 -15.01 2.20 13.91
CA LEU A 189 -15.04 3.33 14.85
C LEU A 189 -14.39 4.57 14.22
N SER A 190 -15.00 5.75 14.41
CA SER A 190 -14.48 7.06 14.02
C SER A 190 -15.11 8.21 14.82
N MET A 191 -14.33 9.23 15.20
CA MET A 191 -14.76 10.59 15.61
C MET A 191 -13.58 11.60 15.43
N ALA A 192 -13.86 12.89 15.17
CA ALA A 192 -12.84 13.93 14.87
C ALA A 192 -13.28 15.35 15.25
N MET A 193 -12.32 16.31 15.44
CA MET A 193 -12.50 17.78 15.53
C MET A 193 -11.18 18.56 15.17
N PRO A 194 -11.21 19.88 14.87
CA PRO A 194 -10.20 20.56 14.00
C PRO A 194 -9.30 21.66 14.64
N CYS A 195 -8.26 22.16 13.91
CA CYS A 195 -7.92 23.60 13.67
C CYS A 195 -6.46 23.92 13.17
N ALA A 196 -6.30 24.21 11.86
CA ALA A 196 -5.57 25.32 11.19
C ALA A 196 -4.11 25.78 11.55
N ALA A 197 -3.23 25.77 10.54
CA ALA A 197 -2.21 26.82 10.16
C ALA A 197 -1.43 26.46 8.85
N PRO A 198 -0.98 27.43 8.01
CA PRO A 198 -0.39 27.25 6.63
C PRO A 198 1.17 27.18 6.60
N ALA A 199 1.96 27.01 5.50
CA ALA A 199 1.86 26.69 4.03
C ALA A 199 3.27 26.16 3.56
N GLY A 200 3.59 25.65 2.35
CA GLY A 200 2.89 25.35 1.07
C GLY A 200 3.75 24.43 0.15
N GLY A 201 3.19 23.82 -0.93
CA GLY A 201 3.88 22.96 -1.95
C GLY A 201 3.48 21.46 -1.89
N MET A 202 2.87 20.88 -2.94
CA MET A 202 1.59 20.14 -2.74
C MET A 202 1.38 18.68 -3.22
N GLU A 203 1.71 18.27 -4.46
CA GLU A 203 1.45 16.89 -4.96
C GLU A 203 2.57 15.90 -4.59
N MET A 204 2.22 14.63 -4.34
CA MET A 204 3.15 13.60 -3.84
C MET A 204 3.09 12.27 -4.61
N GLY A 205 4.22 11.57 -4.60
CA GLY A 205 4.34 10.17 -4.99
C GLY A 205 4.91 9.33 -3.86
N ILE A 206 5.29 8.09 -4.16
CA ILE A 206 5.87 7.15 -3.19
C ILE A 206 7.37 6.98 -3.43
N ALA A 207 8.13 7.07 -2.35
CA ALA A 207 9.55 6.78 -2.23
C ALA A 207 9.76 5.54 -1.33
N ALA A 208 10.99 5.01 -1.33
CA ALA A 208 11.35 3.84 -0.55
C ALA A 208 11.74 4.21 0.91
N GLY A 209 11.13 3.55 1.88
CA GLY A 209 11.42 3.72 3.31
C GLY A 209 12.36 2.67 3.90
N GLY A 210 12.29 2.53 5.23
CA GLY A 210 12.96 1.47 5.98
C GLY A 210 12.47 0.07 5.59
N LYS A 211 13.24 -0.95 5.98
CA LYS A 211 13.01 -2.35 5.56
C LYS A 211 12.13 -3.09 6.55
N MET A 212 11.23 -3.95 6.06
CA MET A 212 10.50 -4.90 6.89
C MET A 212 10.38 -6.28 6.25
N LYS A 213 10.20 -7.29 7.09
CA LYS A 213 9.94 -8.66 6.65
C LYS A 213 8.54 -8.76 6.05
N GLN A 214 8.48 -9.01 4.75
CA GLN A 214 7.26 -9.31 4.01
C GLN A 214 7.64 -10.10 2.77
N LYS A 215 6.90 -11.19 2.53
CA LYS A 215 6.97 -11.94 1.27
C LYS A 215 5.93 -11.42 0.29
N ILE A 216 6.21 -11.58 -1.00
CA ILE A 216 5.22 -11.46 -2.07
C ILE A 216 5.04 -12.84 -2.68
N TYR A 217 3.83 -13.37 -2.65
CA TYR A 217 3.62 -14.78 -3.01
C TYR A 217 3.56 -15.03 -4.53
N PRO A 218 4.17 -16.12 -5.02
CA PRO A 218 4.02 -16.56 -6.40
C PRO A 218 2.58 -17.02 -6.68
N ASP A 219 2.11 -16.78 -7.90
CA ASP A 219 0.77 -17.19 -8.35
C ASP A 219 0.66 -18.72 -8.49
N SER A 220 -0.09 -19.33 -7.57
CA SER A 220 -0.38 -20.77 -7.58
C SER A 220 -1.40 -21.23 -8.63
N TYR A 221 -2.14 -20.31 -9.24
CA TYR A 221 -3.17 -20.61 -10.26
C TYR A 221 -2.66 -20.41 -11.70
N GLY A 222 -1.56 -19.68 -11.86
CA GLY A 222 -0.93 -19.35 -13.13
C GLY A 222 -1.68 -18.28 -13.93
N VAL A 223 -0.93 -17.47 -14.68
CA VAL A 223 -1.44 -16.27 -15.37
C VAL A 223 -2.63 -16.53 -16.31
N ASP A 224 -2.69 -17.72 -16.91
CA ASP A 224 -3.79 -18.14 -17.79
C ASP A 224 -5.14 -18.28 -17.09
N THR A 225 -5.17 -18.20 -15.76
CA THR A 225 -6.41 -18.17 -14.97
C THR A 225 -7.10 -16.79 -15.01
N TRP A 226 -6.37 -15.70 -15.23
CA TRP A 226 -6.90 -14.33 -15.14
C TRP A 226 -7.44 -13.82 -16.48
N ASP A 227 -8.50 -13.02 -16.42
CA ASP A 227 -9.13 -12.40 -17.59
C ASP A 227 -8.64 -10.96 -17.77
N GLU A 228 -7.61 -10.78 -18.59
CA GLU A 228 -7.04 -9.46 -18.93
C GLU A 228 -8.02 -8.52 -19.66
N SER A 229 -9.19 -9.01 -20.09
CA SER A 229 -10.27 -8.18 -20.66
C SER A 229 -11.31 -7.75 -19.62
N ASN A 230 -11.41 -8.44 -18.49
CA ASN A 230 -12.38 -8.17 -17.42
C ASN A 230 -11.71 -7.62 -16.16
N TYR A 231 -11.35 -6.34 -16.21
CA TYR A 231 -10.65 -5.63 -15.14
C TYR A 231 -11.34 -4.34 -14.74
N GLY A 232 -11.00 -3.84 -13.55
CA GLY A 232 -11.22 -2.45 -13.13
C GLY A 232 -9.92 -1.85 -12.64
N ARG A 233 -9.69 -0.57 -12.92
CA ARG A 233 -8.45 0.15 -12.55
C ARG A 233 -8.75 1.51 -11.94
N VAL A 234 -8.03 1.87 -10.91
CA VAL A 234 -8.18 3.16 -10.20
C VAL A 234 -6.83 3.86 -10.10
N TYR A 235 -6.86 5.18 -10.28
CA TYR A 235 -5.76 6.08 -9.97
C TYR A 235 -5.99 6.67 -8.58
N VAL A 236 -4.97 6.65 -7.74
CA VAL A 236 -5.00 7.17 -6.38
C VAL A 236 -3.94 8.26 -6.29
N HIS A 237 -4.38 9.51 -6.40
CA HIS A 237 -3.50 10.66 -6.21
C HIS A 237 -3.16 10.80 -4.72
N ILE A 238 -1.96 11.27 -4.40
CA ILE A 238 -1.56 11.54 -3.02
C ILE A 238 -1.38 13.05 -2.89
N VAL A 239 -2.18 13.65 -2.03
CA VAL A 239 -2.12 15.09 -1.70
C VAL A 239 -1.45 15.26 -0.36
N ASN A 240 -0.67 16.33 -0.21
CA ASN A 240 -0.20 16.68 1.12
C ASN A 240 -1.30 17.37 1.96
N SER A 241 -0.99 17.63 3.22
CA SER A 241 -1.90 18.27 4.18
C SER A 241 -2.48 19.60 3.71
N MET A 242 -1.76 20.35 2.87
CA MET A 242 -2.15 21.70 2.44
C MET A 242 -3.08 21.61 1.24
N MET A 243 -2.72 20.80 0.25
CA MET A 243 -3.58 20.52 -0.91
C MET A 243 -4.88 19.82 -0.52
N TYR A 244 -4.86 18.94 0.48
CA TYR A 244 -6.09 18.34 0.99
C TYR A 244 -7.07 19.39 1.53
N ARG A 245 -6.56 20.37 2.31
CA ARG A 245 -7.36 21.49 2.82
C ARG A 245 -7.87 22.38 1.70
N GLU A 246 -7.04 22.69 0.70
CA GLU A 246 -7.43 23.51 -0.45
C GLU A 246 -8.54 22.84 -1.29
N ILE A 247 -8.44 21.53 -1.53
CA ILE A 247 -9.44 20.79 -2.32
C ILE A 247 -10.74 20.59 -1.53
N THR A 248 -10.65 20.18 -0.26
CA THR A 248 -11.80 19.65 0.50
C THR A 248 -12.39 20.62 1.54
N GLY A 249 -11.64 21.65 1.93
CA GLY A 249 -11.94 22.48 3.11
C GLY A 249 -11.73 21.76 4.45
N GLN A 250 -11.19 20.53 4.47
CA GLN A 250 -11.04 19.71 5.67
C GLN A 250 -9.57 19.52 6.08
N GLU A 251 -9.36 19.24 7.37
CA GLU A 251 -8.06 18.84 7.89
C GLU A 251 -7.77 17.36 7.55
N PRO A 252 -6.53 17.00 7.16
CA PRO A 252 -6.12 15.59 7.09
C PRO A 252 -6.07 14.99 8.51
N PRO A 253 -6.19 13.65 8.67
CA PRO A 253 -6.08 13.01 9.98
C PRO A 253 -4.67 13.13 10.56
N ASN A 254 -4.52 13.70 11.77
CA ASN A 254 -3.24 13.92 12.45
C ASN A 254 -2.23 12.77 12.30
N THR A 255 -0.97 13.09 11.96
CA THR A 255 0.15 12.14 11.79
C THR A 255 0.31 11.22 13.01
N PRO A 256 0.68 9.93 12.85
CA PRO A 256 0.72 9.01 13.99
C PRO A 256 1.95 9.23 14.89
N VAL A 257 1.91 8.56 16.04
CA VAL A 257 3.05 8.39 16.95
C VAL A 257 4.30 7.84 16.24
N SER A 258 5.50 8.26 16.66
CA SER A 258 6.75 7.73 16.09
C SER A 258 6.96 6.26 16.45
N ALA A 259 7.67 5.51 15.60
CA ALA A 259 7.98 4.10 15.88
C ALA A 259 8.75 3.91 17.20
N LYS A 260 9.60 4.88 17.55
CA LYS A 260 10.32 4.95 18.82
C LYS A 260 9.39 5.07 20.03
N THR A 261 8.51 6.07 20.04
CA THR A 261 7.54 6.27 21.12
C THR A 261 6.58 5.08 21.23
N TYR A 262 6.10 4.55 20.09
CA TYR A 262 5.24 3.37 20.07
C TYR A 262 5.91 2.15 20.72
N THR A 263 7.17 1.88 20.36
CA THR A 263 7.93 0.73 20.88
C THR A 263 8.30 0.91 22.36
N GLN A 264 8.68 2.13 22.78
CA GLN A 264 8.96 2.46 24.19
C GLN A 264 7.75 2.25 25.11
N HIS A 265 6.53 2.42 24.60
CA HIS A 265 5.29 2.16 25.35
C HIS A 265 4.86 0.69 25.38
N GLY A 266 5.65 -0.24 24.83
CA GLY A 266 5.38 -1.68 24.90
C GLY A 266 4.30 -2.19 23.95
N TYR A 267 3.88 -1.38 22.98
CA TYR A 267 2.81 -1.74 22.04
C TYR A 267 3.25 -2.80 20.99
N PRO A 268 2.30 -3.54 20.39
CA PRO A 268 2.60 -4.73 19.60
C PRO A 268 3.08 -4.45 18.17
N TRP A 269 4.02 -5.27 17.73
CA TRP A 269 4.47 -5.45 16.36
C TRP A 269 4.03 -6.82 15.85
N PHE A 270 4.18 -7.11 14.56
CA PHE A 270 3.64 -8.33 13.96
C PHE A 270 4.66 -9.11 13.13
N ASP A 271 4.51 -10.43 13.10
CA ASP A 271 5.26 -11.33 12.21
C ASP A 271 4.26 -12.37 11.67
N LEU A 272 4.51 -12.93 10.50
CA LEU A 272 3.54 -13.79 9.81
C LEU A 272 3.93 -15.27 9.95
N TYR A 273 2.95 -16.16 10.11
CA TYR A 273 3.16 -17.61 9.97
C TYR A 273 3.06 -18.02 8.50
N ASP A 274 4.10 -17.71 7.72
CA ASP A 274 4.19 -18.00 6.29
C ASP A 274 5.43 -18.84 5.90
N GLU A 275 6.06 -19.51 6.87
CA GLU A 275 7.33 -20.21 6.69
C GLU A 275 7.29 -21.28 5.57
N HIS A 276 6.10 -21.80 5.24
CA HIS A 276 5.86 -22.77 4.16
C HIS A 276 5.46 -22.15 2.81
N LYS A 277 5.27 -20.82 2.73
CA LYS A 277 5.00 -20.10 1.48
C LYS A 277 6.32 -19.70 0.82
N GLY A 278 6.41 -19.94 -0.49
CA GLY A 278 7.49 -19.38 -1.32
C GLY A 278 7.38 -17.86 -1.44
N ASN A 279 8.51 -17.21 -1.70
CA ASN A 279 8.60 -15.79 -1.99
C ASN A 279 8.91 -15.61 -3.48
N LEU A 280 8.56 -14.46 -4.07
CA LEU A 280 9.13 -14.02 -5.34
C LEU A 280 10.58 -13.57 -5.12
N ASP A 281 11.42 -13.74 -6.14
CA ASP A 281 12.76 -13.17 -6.14
C ASP A 281 12.69 -11.63 -6.05
N ALA A 282 13.71 -11.02 -5.44
CA ALA A 282 13.85 -9.57 -5.41
C ALA A 282 13.89 -8.96 -6.82
N SER A 283 13.27 -7.79 -7.01
CA SER A 283 13.46 -7.05 -8.26
C SER A 283 14.82 -6.37 -8.25
N GLY A 284 15.68 -6.75 -9.20
CA GLY A 284 16.96 -6.07 -9.46
C GLY A 284 16.84 -4.62 -9.92
N ILE A 285 15.63 -4.12 -10.21
CA ILE A 285 15.38 -2.69 -10.47
C ILE A 285 15.04 -1.98 -9.14
N LEU A 286 14.23 -2.61 -8.29
CA LEU A 286 13.79 -2.03 -7.02
C LEU A 286 14.86 -2.13 -5.92
N SER A 287 15.81 -3.06 -6.03
CA SER A 287 17.00 -3.13 -5.15
C SER A 287 17.88 -1.89 -5.22
N ASP A 288 17.94 -1.27 -6.40
CA ASP A 288 18.79 -0.10 -6.68
C ASP A 288 18.10 1.22 -6.29
N VAL A 289 16.82 1.17 -5.91
CA VAL A 289 16.07 2.34 -5.42
C VAL A 289 16.57 2.72 -4.04
N LYS A 290 17.17 3.90 -3.98
CA LYS A 290 17.64 4.55 -2.76
C LYS A 290 16.46 4.92 -1.87
N SER A 291 16.68 4.77 -0.57
CA SER A 291 15.74 5.17 0.45
C SER A 291 15.65 6.69 0.61
N VAL A 292 14.60 7.16 1.28
CA VAL A 292 14.45 8.60 1.58
C VAL A 292 15.67 9.16 2.33
N LYS A 293 16.29 8.40 3.23
CA LYS A 293 17.49 8.84 3.97
C LYS A 293 18.76 8.82 3.10
N GLU A 294 18.91 7.81 2.25
CA GLU A 294 20.01 7.72 1.27
C GLU A 294 19.95 8.91 0.29
N MET A 295 18.73 9.29 -0.15
CA MET A 295 18.47 10.46 -0.99
C MET A 295 18.69 11.80 -0.26
N ASP A 296 18.31 11.91 1.02
CA ASP A 296 18.60 13.09 1.85
C ASP A 296 20.13 13.32 1.96
N ALA A 297 20.90 12.25 2.22
CA ALA A 297 22.35 12.31 2.33
C ALA A 297 23.02 12.72 1.00
N GLU A 298 22.58 12.17 -0.13
CA GLU A 298 23.07 12.53 -1.47
C GLU A 298 22.81 14.01 -1.83
N LYS A 299 21.68 14.56 -1.38
CA LYS A 299 21.30 15.97 -1.61
C LYS A 299 21.88 16.93 -0.55
N GLY A 300 22.60 16.42 0.45
CA GLY A 300 23.17 17.21 1.53
C GLY A 300 22.14 17.75 2.53
N PHE A 301 20.96 17.15 2.62
CA PHE A 301 19.95 17.51 3.62
C PHE A 301 20.19 16.77 4.94
N SER A 302 20.04 17.49 6.06
CA SER A 302 19.94 16.89 7.39
C SER A 302 18.70 15.99 7.47
N SER A 303 18.79 14.84 8.17
CA SER A 303 17.60 13.99 8.37
C SER A 303 16.49 14.78 9.07
N GLN A 304 15.32 14.78 8.45
CA GLN A 304 14.09 15.39 8.95
C GLN A 304 13.23 14.38 9.74
N GLN A 305 13.79 13.23 10.07
CA GLN A 305 13.06 12.04 10.54
C GLN A 305 13.75 11.44 11.77
N ASP A 306 12.95 10.86 12.68
CA ASP A 306 13.49 10.05 13.77
C ASP A 306 13.83 8.63 13.27
N ASP A 307 14.95 8.51 12.56
CA ASP A 307 15.55 7.22 12.20
C ASP A 307 16.41 6.64 13.36
N THR A 308 16.11 6.98 14.62
CA THR A 308 16.74 6.29 15.77
C THR A 308 16.39 4.81 15.69
N SER A 309 17.41 3.95 15.66
CA SER A 309 17.26 2.50 15.82
C SER A 309 16.36 2.15 17.00
N ILE A 310 15.22 1.53 16.73
CA ILE A 310 14.38 0.91 17.76
C ILE A 310 14.81 -0.55 17.98
N ASP A 311 14.63 -1.04 19.21
CA ASP A 311 14.75 -2.45 19.58
C ASP A 311 13.35 -2.97 19.89
N VAL A 312 12.87 -3.91 19.07
CA VAL A 312 11.52 -4.49 19.20
C VAL A 312 11.66 -5.81 19.96
N SER A 313 11.24 -5.81 21.22
CA SER A 313 11.32 -7.00 22.06
C SER A 313 10.51 -8.15 21.44
N PRO A 314 11.02 -9.40 21.44
CA PRO A 314 10.26 -10.57 21.00
C PRO A 314 8.89 -10.72 21.69
N ALA A 315 8.75 -10.21 22.92
CA ALA A 315 7.49 -10.21 23.66
C ALA A 315 6.44 -9.21 23.11
N GLN A 316 6.85 -8.25 22.27
CA GLN A 316 5.95 -7.34 21.55
C GLN A 316 5.54 -7.90 20.18
N ILE A 317 6.17 -8.97 19.68
CA ILE A 317 5.92 -9.49 18.33
C ILE A 317 4.80 -10.54 18.38
N ASN A 318 3.62 -10.13 17.95
CA ASN A 318 2.47 -11.01 17.77
C ASN A 318 2.55 -11.73 16.43
N LYS A 319 2.64 -13.07 16.46
CA LYS A 319 2.55 -13.88 15.24
C LYS A 319 1.10 -13.96 14.75
N LEU A 320 0.85 -13.51 13.52
CA LEU A 320 -0.43 -13.57 12.83
C LEU A 320 -0.56 -14.88 12.03
N PRO A 321 -1.72 -15.56 12.06
CA PRO A 321 -1.98 -16.68 11.16
C PRO A 321 -2.33 -16.17 9.74
N LEU A 322 -1.91 -16.90 8.71
CA LEU A 322 -2.25 -16.60 7.31
C LEU A 322 -3.75 -16.78 6.99
N ASP A 323 -4.39 -17.74 7.64
CA ASP A 323 -5.84 -17.92 7.62
C ASP A 323 -6.37 -17.50 9.00
N PRO A 324 -7.25 -16.49 9.12
CA PRO A 324 -7.83 -16.10 10.41
C PRO A 324 -8.66 -17.21 11.07
N ASN A 325 -9.00 -18.28 10.35
CA ASN A 325 -9.66 -19.47 10.87
C ASN A 325 -8.68 -20.57 11.31
N ALA A 326 -7.38 -20.44 11.04
CA ALA A 326 -6.38 -21.41 11.47
C ALA A 326 -6.21 -21.40 12.99
N ILE A 327 -6.74 -22.43 13.64
CA ILE A 327 -6.57 -22.64 15.08
C ILE A 327 -5.11 -23.02 15.34
N ARG A 328 -4.40 -22.17 16.09
CA ARG A 328 -3.03 -22.47 16.54
C ARG A 328 -3.05 -23.64 17.51
N ASP A 329 -2.49 -24.79 17.12
CA ASP A 329 -2.22 -25.88 18.05
C ASP A 329 -1.27 -25.39 19.15
N GLY A 330 -1.62 -25.67 20.40
CA GLY A 330 -0.87 -25.22 21.56
C GLY A 330 0.36 -26.08 21.80
N LYS A 331 1.29 -25.61 22.63
CA LYS A 331 2.19 -26.53 23.33
C LYS A 331 1.40 -27.12 24.51
N TRP A 332 0.88 -28.33 24.31
CA TRP A 332 0.32 -29.20 25.34
C TRP A 332 1.24 -30.41 25.55
#